data_AF-A0A3N9PDQ0-F1
#
_entry.id   AF-A0A3N9PDQ0-F1
#
_cell.length_a   1.000
_cell.length_b   1.000
_cell.length_c   1.000
_cell.angle_alpha   90.00
_cell.angle_beta   90.00
_cell.angle_gamma   90.00
#
_symmetry.space_group_name_H-M   'P 1'
#
loop_
_entity.id
_entity.type
_entity.pdbx_description
1 polymer ?
#
loop_
_entity_poly.entity_id
_entity_poly.type
_entity_poly.pdbx_seq_one_letter_code
_entity_poly.pdbx_strand_id
1 'polypeptide(L)' 'MSTRKLNNGNSLKNNVIPLDAHRRARKNTNEQPCSSCKKKNGKLMFYAQDDGSVVGLCRDCQAKAKKRDMLPL' A
#
# COMPACT_ATOMS: atom_id res chain seq x y z
N MET A 1 12.59 19.12 37.02
CA MET A 1 12.83 17.95 36.15
C MET A 1 12.54 18.36 34.71
N SER A 2 13.59 18.67 33.93
CA SER A 2 13.43 19.19 32.56
C SER A 2 13.74 18.07 31.56
N THR A 3 12.71 17.57 30.88
CA THR A 3 12.86 16.54 29.85
C THR A 3 13.41 17.17 28.57
N ARG A 4 14.62 16.76 28.17
CA ARG A 4 15.28 17.21 26.94
C ARG A 4 14.56 16.61 25.72
N LYS A 5 13.92 17.48 24.92
CA LYS A 5 13.45 17.16 23.56
C LYS A 5 14.66 16.85 22.68
N LEU A 6 14.74 15.63 22.14
CA LEU A 6 15.66 15.32 21.05
C LEU A 6 14.96 15.59 19.72
N ASN A 7 15.37 16.67 19.08
CA ASN A 7 15.08 16.99 17.69
C ASN A 7 16.21 16.35 16.85
N ASN A 8 15.88 15.51 15.87
CA ASN A 8 16.90 14.97 14.97
C ASN A 8 16.36 14.82 13.54
N GLY A 9 16.20 15.97 12.89
CA GLY A 9 16.16 16.05 11.44
C GLY A 9 17.59 16.10 10.89
N ASN A 10 18.18 14.95 10.58
CA ASN A 10 19.30 14.86 9.64
C ASN A 10 19.40 13.43 9.11
N SER A 11 18.74 13.19 7.98
CA SER A 11 18.79 11.91 7.26
C SER A 11 20.11 11.82 6.50
N LEU A 12 21.18 11.39 7.17
CA LEU A 12 22.40 10.93 6.52
C LEU A 12 22.09 9.68 5.68
N LYS A 13 22.79 9.55 4.56
CA LYS A 13 22.65 8.55 3.48
C LYS A 13 22.99 7.11 3.93
N ASN A 14 22.34 6.61 4.97
CA ASN A 14 22.55 5.26 5.50
C ASN A 14 21.40 4.35 5.04
N ASN A 15 21.73 3.19 4.46
CA ASN A 15 20.76 2.16 4.01
C ASN A 15 19.99 1.47 5.14
N VAL A 16 20.09 1.98 6.37
CA VAL A 16 19.49 1.37 7.56
C VAL A 16 18.16 2.07 7.84
N ILE A 17 17.07 1.34 7.64
CA ILE A 17 15.71 1.82 7.93
C ILE A 17 15.33 1.36 9.34
N PRO A 18 15.16 2.29 10.31
CA PRO A 18 14.74 1.91 11.66
C PRO A 18 13.32 1.31 11.65
N LEU A 19 13.16 0.13 12.26
CA LEU A 19 11.91 -0.64 12.25
C LEU A 19 10.72 0.15 12.81
N ASP A 20 10.93 0.96 13.86
CA ASP A 20 9.88 1.80 14.44
C ASP A 20 9.38 2.89 13.50
N ALA A 21 10.27 3.50 12.70
CA ALA A 21 9.87 4.49 11.71
C ALA A 21 9.06 3.83 10.58
N HIS A 22 9.49 2.67 10.12
CA HIS A 22 8.75 1.90 9.11
C HIS A 22 7.37 1.48 9.64
N ARG A 23 7.29 1.02 10.89
CA ARG A 23 6.03 0.63 11.54
C ARG A 23 5.05 1.81 11.67
N ARG A 24 5.54 3.00 12.01
CA ARG A 24 4.73 4.23 12.07
C ARG A 24 4.25 4.67 10.68
N ALA A 25 5.11 4.59 9.66
CA ALA A 25 4.72 4.89 8.28
C ALA A 25 3.63 3.94 7.75
N ARG A 26 3.72 2.65 8.10
CA ARG A 26 2.71 1.64 7.74
C ARG A 26 1.37 1.78 8.48
N LYS A 27 1.35 2.41 9.67
CA LYS A 27 0.09 2.69 10.39
C LYS A 27 -0.80 3.71 9.67
N ASN A 28 -0.19 4.60 8.88
CA ASN A 28 -0.90 5.62 8.09
C ASN A 28 -0.97 5.22 6.62
N THR A 29 -1.07 3.92 6.31
CA THR A 29 -1.36 3.51 4.92
C THR A 29 -2.76 3.99 4.59
N ASN A 30 -2.83 5.16 3.96
CA ASN A 30 -3.99 5.56 3.19
C ASN A 30 -4.44 4.35 2.37
N GLU A 31 -5.73 4.04 2.47
CA GLU A 31 -6.34 2.93 1.75
C GLU A 31 -5.88 2.95 0.30
N GLN A 32 -5.35 1.82 -0.15
CA GLN A 32 -4.86 1.72 -1.52
C GLN A 32 -6.03 1.92 -2.50
N PRO A 33 -5.87 2.76 -3.53
CA PRO A 33 -6.91 2.95 -4.52
C PRO A 33 -7.00 1.73 -5.44
N CYS A 34 -8.21 1.45 -5.92
CA CYS A 34 -8.43 0.43 -6.95
C CYS A 34 -7.65 0.77 -8.24
N SER A 35 -6.92 -0.17 -8.81
CA SER A 35 -6.15 0.03 -10.03
C SER A 35 -7.03 0.37 -11.25
N SER A 36 -8.30 -0.05 -11.26
CA SER A 36 -9.21 0.21 -12.38
C SER A 36 -9.99 1.53 -12.26
N CYS A 37 -10.55 1.84 -11.08
CA CYS A 37 -11.41 3.02 -10.91
C CYS A 37 -10.77 4.13 -10.06
N LYS A 38 -9.58 3.89 -9.49
CA LYS A 38 -8.82 4.82 -8.63
C LYS A 38 -9.54 5.26 -7.36
N LYS A 39 -10.71 4.68 -7.05
CA LYS A 39 -11.45 4.94 -5.82
C LYS A 39 -10.81 4.20 -4.64
N LYS A 40 -10.78 4.85 -3.48
CA LYS A 40 -10.41 4.24 -2.21
C LYS A 40 -11.65 3.55 -1.66
N ASN A 41 -11.66 2.22 -1.71
CA ASN A 41 -12.84 1.41 -1.35
C ASN A 41 -12.56 0.48 -0.15
N GLY A 42 -11.64 0.83 0.74
CA GLY A 42 -11.23 -0.03 1.85
C GLY A 42 -10.61 -1.35 1.37
N LYS A 43 -11.43 -2.40 1.22
CA LYS A 43 -10.98 -3.76 0.85
C LYS A 43 -10.86 -3.93 -0.67
N LEU A 44 -9.62 -4.09 -1.14
CA LEU A 44 -9.31 -4.52 -2.49
C LEU A 44 -9.16 -6.04 -2.57
N MET A 45 -9.54 -6.62 -3.70
CA MET A 45 -9.27 -8.01 -4.07
C MET A 45 -8.11 -8.01 -5.06
N PHE A 46 -7.12 -8.88 -4.85
CA PHE A 46 -5.95 -8.94 -5.70
C PHE A 46 -6.12 -9.99 -6.80
N TYR A 47 -5.67 -9.63 -7.99
CA TYR A 47 -5.72 -10.46 -9.19
C TYR A 47 -4.35 -10.47 -9.86
N ALA A 48 -3.91 -11.64 -10.30
CA ALA A 48 -2.77 -11.78 -11.19
C ALA A 48 -3.21 -11.58 -12.64
N GLN A 49 -2.47 -10.75 -13.37
CA GLN A 49 -2.59 -10.59 -14.82
C GLN A 49 -1.61 -11.50 -15.54
N ASP A 50 -1.84 -11.70 -16.84
CA ASP A 50 -1.03 -12.55 -17.71
C ASP A 50 0.41 -12.05 -17.90
N ASP A 51 0.63 -10.75 -17.69
CA ASP A 51 1.96 -10.11 -17.72
C ASP A 51 2.77 -10.35 -16.42
N GLY A 52 2.21 -11.11 -15.47
CA GLY A 52 2.80 -11.36 -14.16
C GLY A 52 2.63 -10.20 -13.17
N SER A 53 1.89 -9.14 -13.54
CA SER A 53 1.57 -8.05 -12.63
C SER A 53 0.40 -8.41 -11.69
N VAL A 54 0.37 -7.78 -10.52
CA VAL A 54 -0.71 -7.93 -9.54
C VAL A 54 -1.49 -6.63 -9.45
N VAL A 55 -2.81 -6.71 -9.63
CA VAL A 55 -3.71 -5.54 -9.51
C VAL A 55 -4.74 -5.71 -8.40
N GLY A 56 -4.93 -4.64 -7.65
CA GLY A 56 -5.96 -4.55 -6.62
C GLY A 56 -7.23 -3.93 -7.18
N LEU A 57 -8.33 -4.68 -7.21
CA LEU A 57 -9.62 -4.24 -7.70
C LEU A 57 -10.65 -4.13 -6.57
N CYS A 58 -11.47 -3.08 -6.60
CA CYS A 58 -12.63 -3.00 -5.71
C CYS A 58 -13.73 -3.97 -6.16
N ARG A 59 -14.71 -4.22 -5.29
CA ARG A 59 -15.86 -5.11 -5.57
C ARG A 59 -16.57 -4.77 -6.88
N ASP A 60 -16.77 -3.49 -7.18
CA ASP A 60 -17.44 -3.05 -8.41
C ASP A 60 -16.61 -3.37 -9.67
N CYS A 61 -15.27 -3.33 -9.55
CA CYS A 61 -14.35 -3.62 -10.66
C CYS A 61 -14.04 -5.10 -10.80
N GLN A 62 -14.47 -5.96 -9.86
CA GLN A 62 -14.28 -7.39 -9.90
C GLN A 62 -14.87 -8.03 -11.17
N ALA A 63 -16.00 -7.51 -11.65
CA ALA A 63 -16.61 -7.97 -12.90
C ALA A 63 -15.70 -7.79 -14.12
N LYS A 64 -14.80 -6.79 -14.10
CA LYS A 64 -13.80 -6.60 -15.16
C LYS A 64 -12.67 -7.61 -15.08
N ALA A 65 -12.33 -8.07 -13.88
CA ALA A 65 -11.35 -9.13 -13.65
C ALA A 65 -11.84 -10.46 -14.22
N LYS A 66 -13.09 -10.83 -13.88
CA LYS A 66 -13.74 -12.04 -14.40
C LYS A 66 -13.87 -12.05 -15.92
N LYS A 67 -14.14 -10.89 -16.53
CA LYS A 67 -14.20 -10.76 -18.01
C LYS A 67 -12.84 -10.90 -18.69
N ARG A 68 -11.74 -10.73 -17.95
CA ARG A 68 -10.37 -10.81 -18.45
C ARG A 68 -9.67 -12.09 -17.98
N ASP A 69 -10.44 -13.06 -17.46
CA ASP A 69 -9.95 -14.32 -16.89
C ASP A 69 -8.76 -14.17 -15.92
N MET A 70 -8.71 -13.06 -15.17
CA MET A 70 -7.63 -12.84 -14.21
C MET A 70 -7.73 -13.82 -13.03
N LEU A 71 -6.58 -14.35 -12.61
CA LEU A 71 -6.51 -15.32 -11.51
C LEU A 71 -6.60 -14.61 -10.14
N PRO A 72 -7.57 -14.94 -9.27
CA PRO A 72 -7.61 -14.38 -7.91
C PRO A 72 -6.47 -14.94 -7.06
N LEU A 73 -5.87 -14.07 -6.23
CA LEU A 73 -4.83 -14.41 -5.24
C LEU A 73 -5.35 -14.31 -3.81
#